data_AF-A0A2K2D592-F1
#
_entry.id   AF-A0A2K2D592-F1
#
_cell.length_a   1.000
_cell.length_b   1.000
_cell.length_c   1.000
_cell.angle_alpha   90.00
_cell.angle_beta   90.00
_cell.angle_gamma   90.00
#
_symmetry.space_group_name_H-M   'P 1'
#
loop_
_entity.id
_entity.type
_entity.pdbx_description
1 polymer ?
#
loop_
_entity_poly.entity_id
_entity_poly.type
_entity_poly.pdbx_seq_one_letter_code
_entity_poly.pdbx_strand_id
1 'polypeptide(L)'
;MFAIQEGGGRLKVTKTVLQTKRAIGHSKNKWCIVSSCRRFHLETGRWTAMQNKLAQEIVLLREPPCVFLNGIMYLSSLDCRIIMVDIERKTWREIEWLVDMAHRTEIVTIGQSLGILHAWLTYKDNGSSQVQLYVWVLEDIASRRWTLKHTATNILELFGRECYNDEESFRAFAIHPDRNLIYITDYG
;
A
#
# COMPACT_ATOMS: atom_id res chain seq x y z
N MET A 1 9.75 8.25 3.62
CA MET A 1 9.55 9.54 4.32
C MET A 1 8.05 9.67 4.56
N PHE A 2 7.58 9.73 5.80
CA PHE A 2 6.14 9.90 6.08
C PHE A 2 5.90 11.35 6.49
N ALA A 3 4.89 11.97 5.87
CA ALA A 3 4.42 13.30 6.22
C ALA A 3 3.60 13.24 7.51
N ILE A 4 3.86 14.20 8.39
CA ILE A 4 3.06 14.50 9.59
C ILE A 4 2.12 15.64 9.19
N GLN A 5 0.86 15.60 9.62
CA GLN A 5 0.18 16.86 9.96
C GLN A 5 -0.76 16.68 11.15
N GLU A 6 -0.67 17.67 12.04
CA GLU A 6 -1.34 17.78 13.33
C GLU A 6 -2.84 18.08 13.22
N GLY A 7 -3.57 17.55 14.18
CA GLY A 7 -4.94 17.92 14.52
C GLY A 7 -5.29 17.39 15.92
N GLY A 8 -4.99 18.17 16.96
CA GLY A 8 -5.74 18.18 18.22
C GLY A 8 -5.80 16.92 19.11
N GLY A 9 -4.95 15.91 18.89
CA GLY A 9 -4.90 14.71 19.74
C GLY A 9 -3.53 14.05 19.67
N ARG A 10 -2.99 13.68 20.83
CA ARG A 10 -1.64 13.09 21.03
C ARG A 10 -1.32 12.03 19.96
N LEU A 11 -0.45 12.40 19.01
CA LEU A 11 0.05 11.52 17.94
C LEU A 11 0.71 10.29 18.54
N LYS A 12 0.08 9.12 18.39
CA LYS A 12 0.73 7.82 18.65
C LYS A 12 1.33 7.30 17.36
N VAL A 13 2.51 7.83 16.99
CA VAL A 13 3.31 7.24 15.91
C VAL A 13 3.93 5.95 16.44
N THR A 14 3.30 4.82 16.13
CA THR A 14 3.90 3.51 16.41
C THR A 14 4.80 3.15 15.24
N LYS A 15 6.11 3.25 15.42
CA LYS A 15 7.07 2.72 14.44
C LYS A 15 7.09 1.20 14.56
N THR A 16 6.39 0.55 13.65
CA THR A 16 6.46 -0.90 13.47
C THR A 16 7.63 -1.23 12.57
N VAL A 17 8.57 -2.04 13.05
CA VAL A 17 9.74 -2.48 12.26
C VAL A 17 9.50 -3.91 11.80
N LEU A 18 9.48 -4.11 10.48
CA LEU A 18 9.41 -5.43 9.86
C LEU A 18 10.82 -6.03 9.80
N GLN A 19 10.97 -7.29 10.21
CA GLN A 19 12.22 -8.04 10.04
C GLN A 19 12.07 -9.08 8.94
N THR A 20 13.11 -9.17 8.10
CA THR A 20 13.13 -9.95 6.86
C THR A 20 14.12 -11.11 6.97
N LYS A 21 13.74 -12.31 6.53
CA LYS A 21 14.60 -13.49 6.64
C LYS A 21 15.59 -13.67 5.48
N ARG A 22 15.35 -13.09 4.31
CA ARG A 22 16.22 -13.26 3.13
C ARG A 22 16.00 -12.14 2.11
N ALA A 23 17.09 -11.53 1.63
CA ALA A 23 17.09 -10.73 0.42
C ALA A 23 17.45 -11.65 -0.76
N ILE A 24 16.72 -11.58 -1.87
CA ILE A 24 16.90 -12.47 -3.03
C ILE A 24 17.46 -11.64 -4.21
N GLY A 25 18.69 -11.95 -4.66
CA GLY A 25 19.27 -11.43 -5.93
C GLY A 25 20.56 -10.59 -5.81
N HIS A 26 21.33 -10.45 -6.88
CA HIS A 26 22.48 -9.55 -6.99
C HIS A 26 22.21 -8.44 -8.01
N SER A 27 21.32 -7.50 -7.67
CA SER A 27 21.43 -6.08 -8.01
C SER A 27 20.43 -5.32 -7.12
N LYS A 28 20.90 -4.44 -6.23
CA LYS A 28 20.11 -3.57 -5.33
C LYS A 28 18.67 -4.04 -5.02
N ASN A 29 18.51 -5.22 -4.40
CA ASN A 29 17.20 -5.85 -4.25
C ASN A 29 16.21 -4.97 -3.48
N LYS A 30 15.08 -4.62 -4.12
CA LYS A 30 14.02 -3.77 -3.56
C LYS A 30 12.98 -4.54 -2.73
N TRP A 31 13.14 -5.85 -2.51
CA TRP A 31 12.10 -6.74 -1.99
C TRP A 31 12.56 -7.64 -0.85
N CYS A 32 11.63 -8.13 -0.04
CA CYS A 32 11.91 -8.98 1.11
C CYS A 32 10.73 -9.91 1.50
N ILE A 33 11.07 -11.06 2.08
CA ILE A 33 10.08 -11.95 2.72
C ILE A 33 9.86 -11.50 4.17
N VAL A 34 8.61 -11.27 4.53
CA VAL A 34 8.23 -10.89 5.90
C VAL A 34 7.86 -12.11 6.72
N SER A 35 8.70 -12.41 7.72
CA SER A 35 8.45 -13.50 8.67
C SER A 35 7.92 -13.01 10.01
N SER A 36 8.10 -11.73 10.34
CA SER A 36 7.70 -11.18 11.64
C SER A 36 7.62 -9.65 11.63
N CYS A 37 6.89 -9.14 12.61
CA CYS A 37 6.70 -7.73 12.89
C CYS A 37 7.07 -7.45 14.36
N ARG A 38 7.69 -6.31 14.62
CA ARG A 38 7.98 -5.85 15.99
C ARG A 38 7.40 -4.46 16.24
N ARG A 39 6.68 -4.31 17.35
CA ARG A 39 6.16 -3.03 17.83
C ARG A 39 7.08 -2.48 18.92
N PHE A 40 7.51 -1.24 18.75
CA PHE A 40 8.20 -0.49 19.80
C PHE A 40 7.20 0.32 20.63
N HIS A 41 7.24 0.17 21.95
CA HIS A 41 6.40 0.89 22.89
C HIS A 41 7.14 2.11 23.41
N LEU A 42 6.80 3.30 22.91
CA LEU A 42 7.46 4.58 23.26
C LEU A 42 7.47 4.86 24.77
N GLU A 43 6.37 4.57 25.46
CA GLU A 43 6.21 4.86 26.89
C GLU A 43 7.12 4.00 27.79
N THR A 44 7.46 2.79 27.36
CA THR A 44 8.22 1.82 28.18
C THR A 44 9.59 1.48 27.60
N GLY A 45 9.89 1.91 26.38
CA GLY A 45 11.11 1.54 25.65
C GLY A 45 11.19 0.06 25.27
N ARG A 46 10.08 -0.69 25.34
CA ARG A 46 10.07 -2.14 25.13
C ARG A 46 9.68 -2.54 23.71
N TRP A 47 10.22 -3.67 23.27
CA TRP A 47 9.84 -4.32 22.01
C TRP A 47 8.88 -5.48 22.27
N THR A 48 7.84 -5.58 21.46
CA THR A 48 6.95 -6.74 21.42
C THR A 48 7.02 -7.38 20.03
N ALA A 49 7.34 -8.67 19.97
CA ALA A 49 7.44 -9.41 18.72
C ALA A 49 6.12 -10.12 18.35
N MET A 50 5.85 -10.19 17.05
CA MET A 50 4.75 -10.92 16.45
C MET A 50 5.26 -11.71 15.25
N GLN A 51 5.04 -13.02 15.26
CA GLN A 51 5.39 -13.87 14.13
C GLN A 51 4.30 -13.80 13.05
N ASN A 52 4.73 -13.84 11.79
CA ASN A 52 3.83 -14.09 10.67
C ASN A 52 3.33 -15.54 10.79
N LYS A 53 2.00 -15.70 10.74
CA LYS A 53 1.31 -17.00 10.85
C LYS A 53 0.63 -17.42 9.54
N LEU A 54 0.85 -16.69 8.45
CA LEU A 54 0.34 -17.08 7.13
C LEU A 54 1.08 -18.31 6.63
N ALA A 55 0.36 -19.18 5.94
CA ALA A 55 0.92 -20.41 5.36
C ALA A 55 1.84 -20.12 4.16
N GLN A 56 1.62 -19.00 3.47
CA GLN A 56 2.39 -18.57 2.31
C GLN A 56 3.38 -17.47 2.70
N GLU A 57 4.54 -17.46 2.04
CA GLU A 57 5.50 -16.37 2.17
C GLU A 57 4.93 -15.08 1.55
N ILE A 58 4.93 -14.00 2.31
CA ILE A 58 4.59 -12.68 1.77
C ILE A 58 5.87 -12.01 1.31
N VAL A 59 5.91 -11.65 0.03
CA VAL A 59 6.97 -10.82 -0.53
C VAL A 59 6.51 -9.37 -0.57
N LEU A 60 7.19 -8.51 0.20
CA LEU A 60 6.93 -7.07 0.23
C LEU A 60 8.07 -6.32 -0.47
N LEU A 61 7.79 -5.07 -0.84
CA LEU A 61 8.83 -4.07 -0.98
C LEU A 61 9.62 -3.94 0.33
N ARG A 62 10.89 -3.52 0.24
CA ARG A 62 11.69 -3.17 1.42
C ARG A 62 11.03 -2.04 2.23
N GLU A 63 10.38 -1.11 1.53
CA GLU A 63 9.55 -0.05 2.11
C GLU A 63 8.16 -0.12 1.46
N PRO A 64 7.28 -1.03 1.94
CA PRO A 64 5.96 -1.19 1.35
C PRO A 64 5.05 -0.03 1.74
N PRO A 65 4.16 0.42 0.85
CA PRO A 65 3.01 1.24 1.21
C PRO A 65 2.31 0.61 2.42
N CYS A 66 2.14 1.41 3.47
CA CYS A 66 1.54 0.95 4.71
C CYS A 66 0.60 1.99 5.30
N VAL A 67 -0.47 1.50 5.92
CA VAL A 67 -1.48 2.33 6.59
C VAL A 67 -1.81 1.71 7.93
N PHE A 68 -1.92 2.53 8.97
CA PHE A 68 -2.44 2.10 10.26
C PHE A 68 -3.84 2.69 10.45
N LEU A 69 -4.85 1.83 10.58
CA LEU A 69 -6.25 2.23 10.70
C LEU A 69 -6.97 1.27 11.65
N ASN A 70 -7.69 1.83 12.63
CA ASN A 70 -8.51 1.07 13.58
C ASN A 70 -7.78 -0.09 14.29
N GLY A 71 -6.50 0.11 14.65
CA GLY A 71 -5.69 -0.92 15.32
C GLY A 71 -5.11 -1.99 14.39
N ILE A 72 -5.36 -1.88 13.08
CA ILE A 72 -4.91 -2.81 12.06
C ILE A 72 -3.86 -2.11 11.19
N MET A 73 -2.76 -2.81 10.93
CA MET A 73 -1.76 -2.38 9.95
C MET A 73 -2.03 -3.07 8.62
N TYR A 74 -2.10 -2.29 7.55
CA TYR A 74 -2.27 -2.75 6.17
C TYR A 74 -0.96 -2.57 5.42
N LEU A 75 -0.57 -3.56 4.62
CA LEU A 75 0.66 -3.56 3.83
C LEU A 75 0.35 -4.00 2.41
N SER A 76 0.87 -3.30 1.39
CA SER A 76 0.84 -3.82 0.02
C SER A 76 2.00 -4.77 -0.24
N SER A 77 1.71 -5.94 -0.80
CA SER A 77 2.69 -6.88 -1.34
C SER A 77 3.08 -6.54 -2.78
N LEU A 78 4.07 -7.29 -3.28
CA LEU A 78 4.54 -7.18 -4.65
C LEU A 78 3.57 -7.70 -5.69
N ASP A 79 2.87 -8.76 -5.37
CA ASP A 79 1.86 -9.35 -6.21
C ASP A 79 0.52 -8.69 -5.91
N CYS A 80 0.44 -7.36 -5.85
CA CYS A 80 -0.68 -6.46 -5.48
C CYS A 80 -1.63 -6.85 -4.31
N ARG A 81 -1.21 -7.72 -3.38
CA ARG A 81 -2.10 -8.19 -2.28
C ARG A 81 -2.04 -7.18 -1.16
N ILE A 82 -3.12 -7.12 -0.39
CA ILE A 82 -3.15 -6.32 0.83
C ILE A 82 -3.16 -7.25 2.02
N ILE A 83 -2.13 -7.12 2.84
CA ILE A 83 -1.95 -7.89 4.06
C ILE A 83 -2.46 -7.08 5.24
N MET A 84 -3.38 -7.66 5.99
CA MET A 84 -3.86 -7.17 7.27
C MET A 84 -3.06 -7.79 8.40
N VAL A 85 -2.56 -6.94 9.29
CA VAL A 85 -1.92 -7.33 10.55
C VAL A 85 -2.71 -6.73 11.70
N ASP A 86 -3.55 -7.54 12.33
CA ASP A 86 -4.27 -7.18 13.55
C ASP A 86 -3.28 -7.29 14.72
N ILE A 87 -2.82 -6.13 15.20
CA ILE A 87 -1.74 -6.05 16.18
C ILE A 87 -2.19 -6.57 17.54
N GLU A 88 -3.43 -6.30 17.92
CA GLU A 88 -3.96 -6.66 19.23
C GLU A 88 -4.32 -8.16 19.28
N ARG A 89 -4.96 -8.69 18.22
CA ARG A 89 -5.29 -10.12 18.13
C ARG A 89 -4.10 -10.99 17.70
N LYS A 90 -2.99 -10.38 17.28
CA LYS A 90 -1.79 -11.08 16.78
C LYS A 90 -2.09 -12.04 15.63
N THR A 91 -2.90 -11.55 14.68
CA THR A 91 -3.29 -12.31 13.49
C THR A 91 -2.86 -11.62 12.21
N TRP A 92 -2.47 -12.42 11.23
CA TRP A 92 -2.14 -12.00 9.88
C TRP A 92 -3.16 -12.59 8.94
N ARG A 93 -3.70 -11.78 8.04
CA ARG A 93 -4.67 -12.22 7.03
C ARG A 93 -4.40 -11.52 5.71
N GLU A 94 -4.62 -12.24 4.63
CA GLU A 94 -4.72 -11.65 3.30
C GLU A 94 -6.16 -11.16 3.09
N ILE A 95 -6.31 -9.98 2.47
CA ILE A 95 -7.59 -9.54 1.93
C ILE A 95 -7.72 -10.09 0.52
N GLU A 96 -8.85 -10.73 0.24
CA GLU A 96 -9.14 -11.25 -1.09
C GLU A 96 -9.04 -10.15 -2.17
N TRP A 97 -8.65 -10.61 -3.34
CA TRP A 97 -7.96 -9.86 -4.38
C TRP A 97 -8.79 -8.78 -5.11
N LEU A 98 -8.09 -7.73 -5.55
CA LEU A 98 -8.55 -6.60 -6.35
C LEU A 98 -8.57 -6.94 -7.85
N VAL A 99 -9.67 -7.53 -8.37
CA VAL A 99 -9.94 -7.75 -9.83
C VAL A 99 -8.97 -8.75 -10.51
N ASP A 100 -9.36 -9.44 -11.59
CA ASP A 100 -8.49 -10.41 -12.30
C ASP A 100 -7.23 -9.77 -12.93
N MET A 101 -6.26 -9.49 -12.06
CA MET A 101 -4.98 -8.86 -12.34
C MET A 101 -3.84 -9.85 -12.09
N ALA A 102 -4.12 -11.16 -12.14
CA ALA A 102 -3.20 -12.24 -11.74
C ALA A 102 -1.89 -12.32 -12.55
N HIS A 103 -1.74 -11.49 -13.59
CA HIS A 103 -0.57 -11.40 -14.45
C HIS A 103 0.16 -10.06 -14.35
N ARG A 104 -0.18 -9.24 -13.35
CA ARG A 104 0.25 -7.84 -13.23
C ARG A 104 1.37 -7.69 -12.19
N THR A 105 2.38 -6.89 -12.52
CA THR A 105 3.59 -6.67 -11.70
C THR A 105 3.58 -5.30 -11.00
N GLU A 106 2.51 -4.54 -11.18
CA GLU A 106 2.31 -3.21 -10.62
C GLU A 106 2.14 -3.27 -9.09
N ILE A 107 2.66 -2.27 -8.39
CA ILE A 107 2.48 -2.17 -6.95
C ILE A 107 1.21 -1.35 -6.67
N VAL A 108 0.22 -1.96 -6.04
CA VAL A 108 -0.91 -1.22 -5.48
C VAL A 108 -0.42 -0.31 -4.36
N THR A 109 -0.78 0.96 -4.44
CA THR A 109 -0.55 1.90 -3.35
C THR A 109 -1.79 1.93 -2.46
N ILE A 110 -1.57 2.06 -1.16
CA ILE A 110 -2.65 2.15 -0.17
C ILE A 110 -2.50 3.42 0.65
N GLY A 111 -3.64 3.91 1.13
CA GLY A 111 -3.75 5.10 1.95
C GLY A 111 -5.08 5.13 2.69
N GLN A 112 -5.28 6.12 3.54
CA GLN A 112 -6.55 6.34 4.21
C GLN A 112 -7.03 7.75 3.98
N SER A 113 -8.35 7.89 3.82
CA SER A 113 -9.05 9.16 3.83
C SER A 113 -10.39 9.00 4.54
N LEU A 114 -10.76 9.95 5.39
CA LEU A 114 -12.01 9.98 6.16
C LEU A 114 -12.29 8.70 6.95
N GLY A 115 -11.24 8.08 7.49
CA GLY A 115 -11.34 6.83 8.25
C GLY A 115 -11.52 5.58 7.39
N ILE A 116 -11.45 5.71 6.07
CA ILE A 116 -11.67 4.63 5.11
C ILE A 116 -10.36 4.29 4.39
N LEU A 117 -10.07 2.99 4.28
CA LEU A 117 -8.91 2.50 3.56
C LEU A 117 -9.16 2.57 2.04
N HIS A 118 -8.22 3.18 1.33
CA HIS A 118 -8.21 3.31 -0.11
C HIS A 118 -7.02 2.54 -0.68
N ALA A 119 -7.22 1.97 -1.86
CA ALA A 119 -6.19 1.38 -2.68
C ALA A 119 -6.27 2.00 -4.07
N TRP A 120 -5.13 2.22 -4.72
CA TRP A 120 -5.11 2.72 -6.09
C TRP A 120 -3.88 2.22 -6.84
N LEU A 121 -4.03 2.13 -8.16
CA LEU A 121 -2.95 1.82 -9.07
C LEU A 121 -3.17 2.53 -10.39
N THR A 122 -2.06 2.95 -11.00
CA THR A 122 -2.04 3.41 -12.39
C THR A 122 -1.60 2.27 -13.26
N TYR A 123 -2.29 2.07 -14.37
CA TYR A 123 -2.02 0.96 -15.27
C TYR A 123 -2.31 1.32 -16.72
N LYS A 124 -1.53 0.73 -17.62
CA LYS A 124 -1.64 0.90 -19.07
C LYS A 124 -1.85 -0.48 -19.68
N ASP A 125 -3.00 -0.68 -20.33
CA ASP A 125 -3.25 -1.93 -21.05
C ASP A 125 -2.26 -2.09 -22.21
N ASN A 126 -1.86 -3.35 -22.46
CA ASN A 126 -1.03 -3.69 -23.61
C ASN A 126 -1.73 -3.24 -24.90
N GLY A 127 -1.06 -2.38 -25.68
CA GLY A 127 -1.61 -1.81 -26.92
C GLY A 127 -2.47 -0.56 -26.73
N SER A 128 -2.70 -0.11 -25.49
CA SER A 128 -3.35 1.18 -25.22
C SER A 128 -2.32 2.30 -25.17
N SER A 129 -2.67 3.48 -25.69
CA SER A 129 -1.94 4.73 -25.48
C SER A 129 -2.40 5.47 -24.22
N GLN A 130 -3.33 4.91 -23.45
CA GLN A 130 -3.91 5.57 -22.28
C GLN A 130 -3.48 4.89 -20.98
N VAL A 131 -2.99 5.69 -20.04
CA VAL A 131 -2.80 5.29 -18.64
C VAL A 131 -4.08 5.60 -17.87
N GLN A 132 -4.59 4.60 -17.16
CA GLN A 132 -5.77 4.70 -16.31
C GLN A 132 -5.38 4.64 -14.84
N LEU A 133 -6.02 5.46 -14.01
CA LEU A 133 -5.98 5.36 -12.56
C LEU A 133 -7.25 4.65 -12.10
N TYR A 134 -7.08 3.59 -11.32
CA TYR A 134 -8.17 2.91 -10.63
C TYR A 134 -8.09 3.18 -9.14
N VAL A 135 -9.24 3.47 -8.53
CA VAL A 135 -9.34 3.74 -7.09
C VAL A 135 -10.41 2.86 -6.47
N TRP A 136 -9.99 2.04 -5.51
CA TRP A 136 -10.84 1.17 -4.72
C TRP A 136 -10.92 1.63 -3.27
N VAL A 137 -12.02 1.27 -2.62
CA VAL A 137 -12.24 1.50 -1.20
C VAL A 137 -12.59 0.19 -0.51
N LEU A 138 -12.20 0.09 0.75
CA LEU A 138 -12.64 -0.96 1.66
C LEU A 138 -13.60 -0.33 2.67
N GLU A 139 -14.88 -0.21 2.30
CA GLU A 139 -15.91 0.46 3.11
C GLU A 139 -16.27 -0.33 4.37
N ASP A 140 -16.35 -1.65 4.24
CA ASP A 140 -16.57 -2.55 5.38
C ASP A 140 -15.37 -3.50 5.55
N ILE A 141 -14.59 -3.24 6.60
CA ILE A 141 -13.47 -4.08 7.01
C ILE A 141 -13.92 -5.51 7.34
N ALA A 142 -15.16 -5.72 7.81
CA ALA A 142 -15.68 -7.05 8.10
C ALA A 142 -15.93 -7.85 6.82
N SER A 143 -16.55 -7.23 5.81
CA SER A 143 -16.75 -7.84 4.48
C SER A 143 -15.45 -8.15 3.76
N ARG A 144 -14.38 -7.41 4.06
CA ARG A 144 -13.06 -7.54 3.40
C ARG A 144 -13.13 -7.43 1.87
N ARG A 145 -14.18 -6.79 1.34
CA ARG A 145 -14.39 -6.65 -0.10
C ARG A 145 -14.07 -5.24 -0.56
N TRP A 146 -13.16 -5.17 -1.51
CA TRP A 146 -12.88 -3.94 -2.22
C TRP A 146 -14.00 -3.59 -3.19
N THR A 147 -14.31 -2.30 -3.25
CA THR A 147 -15.25 -1.74 -4.23
C THR A 147 -14.52 -0.72 -5.08
N LEU A 148 -14.56 -0.89 -6.41
CA LEU A 148 -14.04 0.12 -7.34
C LEU A 148 -14.98 1.33 -7.30
N LYS A 149 -14.45 2.51 -6.96
CA LYS A 149 -15.23 3.75 -6.90
C LYS A 149 -14.99 4.65 -8.09
N HIS A 150 -13.74 4.72 -8.55
CA HIS A 150 -13.35 5.64 -9.61
C HIS A 150 -12.38 4.98 -10.59
N THR A 151 -12.58 5.32 -11.86
CA THR A 151 -11.62 5.12 -12.95
C THR A 151 -11.41 6.48 -13.60
N ALA A 152 -10.17 6.95 -13.64
CA ALA A 152 -9.80 8.16 -14.36
C ALA A 152 -8.91 7.76 -15.54
N THR A 153 -9.31 8.15 -16.75
CA THR A 153 -8.58 7.90 -17.99
C THR A 153 -7.69 9.10 -18.34
N ASN A 154 -6.78 8.92 -19.30
CA ASN A 154 -5.95 9.99 -19.84
C ASN A 154 -5.11 10.74 -18.78
N ILE A 155 -4.63 10.04 -17.76
CA ILE A 155 -3.80 10.66 -16.70
C ILE A 155 -2.57 11.36 -17.30
N LEU A 156 -2.05 10.88 -18.44
CA LEU A 156 -0.94 11.50 -19.18
C LEU A 156 -1.24 12.92 -19.68
N GLU A 157 -2.47 13.15 -20.15
CA GLU A 157 -2.89 14.45 -20.69
C GLU A 157 -2.92 15.51 -19.60
N LEU A 158 -3.17 15.13 -18.34
CA LEU A 158 -3.12 16.05 -17.19
C LEU A 158 -1.73 16.68 -17.01
N PHE A 159 -0.69 16.00 -17.47
CA PHE A 159 0.70 16.44 -17.41
C PHE A 159 1.26 16.86 -18.78
N GLY A 160 0.41 16.95 -19.81
CA GLY A 160 0.80 17.35 -21.16
C GLY A 160 1.74 16.37 -21.86
N ARG A 161 1.73 15.08 -21.49
CA ARG A 161 2.57 14.05 -22.14
C ARG A 161 1.84 13.29 -23.22
N GLU A 162 2.55 13.05 -24.32
CA GLU A 162 2.18 12.06 -25.33
C GLU A 162 2.81 10.70 -25.01
N CYS A 163 2.11 9.63 -25.37
CA CYS A 163 2.37 8.29 -24.87
C CYS A 163 3.56 7.61 -25.58
N TYR A 164 4.79 8.01 -25.26
CA TYR A 164 6.00 7.39 -25.80
C TYR A 164 6.68 6.53 -24.72
N ASN A 165 6.41 5.23 -24.74
CA ASN A 165 7.22 4.11 -24.23
C ASN A 165 7.80 4.14 -22.80
N ASP A 166 7.55 5.15 -21.97
CA ASP A 166 8.17 5.22 -20.65
C ASP A 166 7.37 4.42 -19.62
N GLU A 167 7.87 3.20 -19.36
CA GLU A 167 7.47 2.26 -18.31
C GLU A 167 7.55 2.87 -16.89
N GLU A 168 8.09 4.09 -16.71
CA GLU A 168 8.33 4.72 -15.40
C GLU A 168 7.58 6.03 -15.13
N SER A 169 6.57 6.39 -15.91
CA SER A 169 6.20 7.81 -16.01
C SER A 169 5.32 8.40 -14.88
N PHE A 170 4.60 7.62 -14.05
CA PHE A 170 3.73 8.21 -13.01
C PHE A 170 3.60 7.34 -11.74
N ARG A 171 3.61 7.99 -10.58
CA ARG A 171 3.21 7.34 -9.31
C ARG A 171 2.30 8.27 -8.52
N ALA A 172 1.09 7.81 -8.25
CA ALA A 172 0.27 8.42 -7.21
C ALA A 172 0.90 8.15 -5.85
N PHE A 173 1.36 9.19 -5.15
CA PHE A 173 2.26 9.04 -4.01
C PHE A 173 1.64 9.45 -2.67
N ALA A 174 0.49 10.14 -2.68
CA ALA A 174 -0.19 10.54 -1.45
C ALA A 174 -1.71 10.59 -1.60
N ILE A 175 -2.41 10.33 -0.50
CA ILE A 175 -3.84 10.60 -0.33
C ILE A 175 -4.01 11.57 0.85
N HIS A 176 -4.90 12.55 0.72
CA HIS A 176 -5.22 13.47 1.80
C HIS A 176 -6.08 12.76 2.85
N PRO A 177 -5.71 12.78 4.15
CA PRO A 177 -6.40 12.01 5.19
C PRO A 177 -7.85 12.44 5.44
N ASP A 178 -8.21 13.70 5.13
CA ASP A 178 -9.55 14.23 5.46
C ASP A 178 -10.38 14.72 4.26
N ARG A 179 -9.98 14.47 3.01
CA ARG A 179 -10.60 15.16 1.85
C ARG A 179 -10.91 14.29 0.64
N ASN A 180 -10.65 12.98 0.70
CA ASN A 180 -10.78 12.07 -0.45
C ASN A 180 -10.03 12.58 -1.70
N LEU A 181 -8.84 13.14 -1.51
CA LEU A 181 -7.99 13.66 -2.58
C LEU A 181 -6.76 12.78 -2.76
N ILE A 182 -6.44 12.39 -3.99
CA ILE A 182 -5.20 11.69 -4.35
C ILE A 182 -4.29 12.67 -5.08
N TYR A 183 -3.02 12.70 -4.70
CA TYR A 183 -1.98 13.48 -5.37
C TYR A 183 -1.12 12.55 -6.23
N ILE A 184 -0.97 12.95 -7.49
CA ILE A 184 -0.23 12.23 -8.51
C ILE A 184 0.98 13.07 -8.89
N THR A 185 2.15 12.44 -9.00
CA THR A 185 3.34 13.09 -9.55
C THR A 185 3.73 12.43 -10.86
N ASP A 186 4.23 13.26 -11.76
CA ASP A 186 5.07 12.90 -12.88
C ASP A 186 6.53 12.83 -12.40
N TYR A 187 7.33 11.91 -12.94
CA TYR A 187 8.76 11.77 -12.60
C TYR A 187 9.74 12.29 -13.65
N GLY A 188 9.28 12.84 -14.79
CA GLY A 188 10.21 13.52 -15.71
C GLY A 188 10.93 12.55 -16.62
#